data_AF-A0A9D6TQV0-F1
#
_entry.id   AF-A0A9D6TQV0-F1
#
_cell.length_a   1.000
_cell.length_b   1.000
_cell.length_c   1.000
_cell.angle_alpha   90.00
_cell.angle_beta   90.00
_cell.angle_gamma   90.00
#
_symmetry.space_group_name_H-M   'P 1'
#
loop_
_entity.id
_entity.type
_entity.pdbx_description
1 polymer ?
#
loop_
_entity_poly.entity_id
_entity_poly.type
_entity_poly.pdbx_seq_one_letter_code
_entity_poly.pdbx_strand_id
1 'polypeptide(L)'
;MPRPPPSHPHRAGQPAAQPPGSTTPSSRTAGLVAGWWPGLVVFVATLLAYLPAVNASFIWNDSDYVTAPALRSLDGLWRIWFEVGATEQYYPFLHSAFWMQHRLWGDAPAGYYLVNIVLHAGAARPTTIAGYHYQYFTNPPIKRLKSYDNFFPMISAKYYLSRSLEFQTGSNQAISRPPVDSLTGAWLINEDAQLRGCAAQRPPAPSRDVQRRLQLQTLPGSCGHRLAG
;
A
#
# COMPACT_ATOMS: atom_id res chain seq x y z
N MET A 1 -5.35 59.52 -24.04
CA MET A 1 -5.58 58.66 -25.21
C MET A 1 -4.87 57.32 -24.98
N PRO A 2 -5.58 56.18 -24.96
CA PRO A 2 -4.95 54.87 -24.79
C PRO A 2 -4.30 54.41 -26.11
N ARG A 3 -3.14 53.78 -26.02
CA ARG A 3 -2.40 53.20 -27.15
C ARG A 3 -3.16 52.01 -27.75
N PRO A 4 -3.13 51.80 -29.08
CA PRO A 4 -3.69 50.61 -29.70
C PRO A 4 -2.87 49.35 -29.33
N PRO A 5 -3.49 48.15 -29.31
CA PRO A 5 -2.80 46.90 -29.02
C PRO A 5 -1.85 46.50 -30.17
N PRO A 6 -0.79 45.73 -29.89
CA PRO A 6 0.17 45.31 -30.91
C PRO A 6 -0.46 44.28 -31.86
N SER A 7 -0.31 44.53 -33.16
CA SER A 7 -0.65 43.59 -34.23
C SER A 7 0.33 42.42 -34.25
N HIS A 8 -0.17 41.20 -34.06
CA HIS A 8 0.61 39.99 -34.31
C HIS A 8 0.92 39.87 -35.81
N PRO A 9 2.17 39.59 -36.22
CA PRO A 9 2.47 39.31 -37.61
C PRO A 9 1.84 37.96 -38.00
N HIS A 10 1.05 37.97 -39.07
CA HIS A 10 0.64 36.75 -39.77
C HIS A 10 1.90 35.99 -40.18
N ARG A 11 2.12 34.81 -39.58
CA ARG A 11 3.16 33.88 -40.00
C ARG A 11 2.82 33.38 -41.40
N ALA A 12 3.57 33.88 -42.38
CA ALA A 12 3.61 33.37 -43.74
C ALA A 12 3.76 31.84 -43.75
N GLY A 13 3.13 31.21 -44.75
CA GLY A 13 2.90 29.77 -44.86
C GLY A 13 4.05 28.90 -44.37
N GLN A 14 3.73 28.05 -43.39
CA GLN A 14 4.51 26.85 -43.16
C GLN A 14 4.33 25.95 -44.39
N PRO A 15 5.41 25.45 -45.01
CA PRO A 15 5.28 24.40 -46.02
C PRO A 15 4.54 23.21 -45.40
N ALA A 16 3.61 22.65 -46.15
CA ALA A 16 2.82 21.49 -45.75
C ALA A 16 3.74 20.42 -45.14
N ALA A 17 3.39 19.95 -43.94
CA ALA A 17 4.06 18.84 -43.31
C ALA A 17 4.10 17.67 -44.32
N GLN A 18 5.30 17.22 -44.67
CA GLN A 18 5.47 15.99 -45.44
C GLN A 18 4.69 14.87 -44.72
N PRO A 19 3.97 14.00 -45.44
CA PRO A 19 3.38 12.82 -44.81
C PRO A 19 4.51 12.07 -44.10
N PRO A 20 4.32 11.65 -42.83
CA PRO A 20 5.36 10.96 -42.09
C PRO A 20 5.83 9.79 -42.96
N GLY A 21 7.14 9.78 -43.21
CA GLY A 21 7.78 8.84 -44.11
C GLY A 21 7.28 7.44 -43.86
N SER A 22 7.04 6.74 -44.95
CA SER A 22 6.95 5.29 -45.07
C SER A 22 8.20 4.66 -44.46
N THR A 23 8.22 4.60 -43.14
CA THR A 23 9.01 3.66 -42.37
C THR A 23 8.27 2.34 -42.53
N THR A 24 8.74 1.56 -43.50
CA THR A 24 8.46 0.13 -43.60
C THR A 24 8.45 -0.43 -42.18
N PRO A 25 7.37 -1.08 -41.72
CA PRO A 25 7.38 -1.68 -40.39
C PRO A 25 8.43 -2.78 -40.42
N SER A 26 9.63 -2.45 -39.96
CA SER A 26 10.70 -3.39 -39.73
C SER A 26 10.12 -4.46 -38.83
N SER A 27 10.02 -5.67 -39.38
CA SER A 27 9.97 -6.91 -38.62
C SER A 27 8.95 -6.94 -37.49
N ARG A 28 7.72 -7.36 -37.80
CA ARG A 28 6.79 -8.00 -36.84
C ARG A 28 7.33 -9.35 -36.33
N THR A 29 8.58 -9.38 -35.88
CA THR A 29 9.26 -10.56 -35.32
C THR A 29 10.08 -10.20 -34.08
N ALA A 30 9.75 -9.09 -33.41
CA ALA A 30 10.24 -8.83 -32.06
C ALA A 30 9.35 -9.54 -31.03
N GLY A 31 9.65 -10.82 -30.78
CA GLY A 31 9.46 -11.41 -29.45
C GLY A 31 8.17 -12.18 -29.16
N LEU A 32 7.77 -13.13 -30.01
CA LEU A 32 6.81 -14.19 -29.63
C LEU A 32 7.42 -15.27 -28.70
N VAL A 33 8.48 -14.95 -27.96
CA VAL A 33 9.10 -15.80 -26.93
C VAL A 33 9.19 -15.05 -25.59
N ALA A 34 8.05 -14.54 -25.10
CA ALA A 34 7.87 -14.50 -23.65
C ALA A 34 7.57 -15.95 -23.21
N GLY A 35 8.62 -16.77 -23.17
CA GLY A 35 8.49 -18.17 -22.75
C GLY A 35 7.91 -18.22 -21.34
N TRP A 36 7.06 -19.20 -21.06
CA TRP A 36 6.51 -19.47 -19.72
C TRP A 36 7.58 -19.92 -18.72
N TRP A 37 8.77 -20.30 -19.21
CA TRP A 37 9.84 -20.90 -18.43
C TRP A 37 10.47 -20.01 -17.34
N PRO A 38 10.68 -18.67 -17.49
CA PRO A 38 11.18 -17.85 -16.38
C PRO A 38 10.14 -17.75 -15.27
N GLY A 39 8.85 -17.70 -15.63
CA GLY A 39 7.75 -17.77 -14.67
C GLY A 39 7.76 -19.10 -13.93
N LEU A 40 7.99 -20.22 -14.63
CA LEU A 40 8.16 -21.52 -13.99
C LEU A 40 9.39 -21.57 -13.07
N VAL A 41 10.53 -21.01 -13.48
CA VAL A 41 11.74 -20.97 -12.65
C VAL A 41 11.48 -20.20 -11.36
N VAL A 42 10.84 -19.03 -11.44
CA VAL A 42 10.47 -18.26 -10.25
C VAL A 42 9.48 -19.04 -9.38
N PHE A 43 8.45 -19.64 -9.98
CA PHE A 43 7.47 -20.46 -9.26
C PHE A 43 8.14 -21.60 -8.48
N VAL A 44 8.99 -22.39 -9.15
CA VAL A 44 9.72 -23.51 -8.52
C VAL A 44 10.71 -23.02 -7.47
N ALA A 45 11.45 -21.94 -7.75
CA ALA A 45 12.37 -21.35 -6.79
C ALA A 45 11.64 -20.89 -5.51
N THR A 46 10.45 -20.29 -5.65
CA THR A 46 9.60 -19.93 -4.51
C THR A 46 9.15 -21.18 -3.74
N LEU A 47 8.69 -22.24 -4.41
CA LEU A 47 8.31 -23.49 -3.73
C LEU A 47 9.49 -24.07 -2.93
N LEU A 48 10.69 -24.13 -3.52
CA LEU A 48 11.88 -24.67 -2.87
C LEU A 48 12.34 -23.81 -1.69
N ALA A 49 12.28 -22.48 -1.83
CA ALA A 49 12.67 -21.56 -0.76
C ALA A 49 11.76 -21.69 0.48
N TYR A 50 10.46 -21.97 0.27
CA TYR A 50 9.48 -22.10 1.35
C TYR A 50 9.24 -23.54 1.80
N LEU A 51 9.81 -24.55 1.13
CA LEU A 51 9.61 -25.96 1.47
C LEU A 51 9.91 -26.30 2.95
N PRO A 52 10.96 -25.74 3.60
CA PRO A 52 11.19 -26.00 5.03
C PRO A 52 10.04 -25.56 5.94
N ALA A 53 9.26 -24.55 5.56
CA ALA A 53 8.17 -24.01 6.35
C ALA A 53 6.98 -24.98 6.52
N VAL A 54 6.88 -26.02 5.68
CA VAL A 54 5.85 -27.06 5.82
C VAL A 54 6.02 -27.87 7.11
N ASN A 55 7.23 -27.90 7.68
CA ASN A 55 7.52 -28.57 8.95
C ASN A 55 7.34 -27.67 10.18
N ALA A 56 6.90 -26.42 9.99
CA ALA A 56 6.64 -25.52 11.12
C ALA A 56 5.33 -25.89 11.84
N SER A 57 5.28 -25.60 13.14
CA SER A 57 4.04 -25.60 13.91
C SER A 57 3.33 -24.25 13.77
N PHE A 58 2.05 -24.16 14.17
CA PHE A 58 1.39 -22.87 14.34
C PHE A 58 2.21 -21.96 15.27
N ILE A 59 2.47 -20.74 14.82
CA ILE A 59 3.31 -19.77 15.52
C ILE A 59 2.51 -18.51 15.83
N TRP A 60 2.92 -17.80 16.88
CA TRP A 60 2.28 -16.55 17.28
C TRP A 60 0.77 -16.72 17.54
N ASN A 61 -0.07 -15.97 16.84
CA ASN A 61 -1.53 -15.97 16.99
C ASN A 61 -2.25 -16.81 15.91
N ASP A 62 -1.54 -17.70 15.23
CA ASP A 62 -2.15 -18.62 14.26
C ASP A 62 -3.32 -19.41 14.90
N SER A 63 -3.19 -19.77 16.19
CA SER A 63 -4.24 -20.47 16.96
C SER A 63 -5.52 -19.67 17.11
N ASP A 64 -5.43 -18.33 17.05
CA ASP A 64 -6.58 -17.43 17.23
C ASP A 64 -7.34 -17.24 15.90
N TYR A 65 -6.68 -17.53 14.77
CA TYR A 65 -7.26 -17.42 13.42
C TYR A 65 -7.75 -18.75 12.86
N VAL A 66 -7.04 -19.85 13.13
CA VAL A 66 -7.44 -21.20 12.70
C VAL A 66 -8.78 -21.57 13.35
N THR A 67 -9.60 -22.35 12.64
CA THR A 67 -10.97 -22.67 13.04
C THR A 67 -11.05 -23.29 14.45
N ALA A 68 -11.46 -22.47 15.41
CA ALA A 68 -11.69 -22.86 16.78
C ALA A 68 -12.69 -24.03 16.87
N PRO A 69 -12.59 -24.92 17.88
CA PRO A 69 -13.47 -26.08 18.03
C PRO A 69 -14.97 -25.76 17.92
N ALA A 70 -15.40 -24.63 18.48
CA ALA A 70 -16.79 -24.17 18.45
C ALA A 70 -17.31 -23.81 17.04
N LEU A 71 -16.41 -23.60 16.06
CA LEU A 71 -16.75 -23.14 14.72
C LEU A 71 -16.59 -24.23 13.63
N ARG A 72 -16.18 -25.46 13.99
CA ARG A 72 -15.89 -26.53 13.02
C ARG A 72 -17.14 -27.14 12.36
N SER A 73 -18.32 -26.89 12.92
CA SER A 73 -19.62 -27.36 12.40
C SER A 73 -20.14 -26.47 11.27
N LEU A 74 -21.24 -26.88 10.61
CA LEU A 74 -21.92 -26.03 9.63
C LEU A 74 -22.61 -24.82 10.30
N ASP A 75 -23.10 -24.99 11.53
CA ASP A 75 -23.56 -23.88 12.36
C ASP A 75 -22.42 -22.90 12.66
N GLY A 76 -21.23 -23.42 12.99
CA GLY A 76 -20.02 -22.62 13.12
C GLY A 76 -19.67 -21.80 11.88
N LEU A 77 -19.87 -22.38 10.68
CA LEU A 77 -19.70 -21.65 9.43
C LEU A 77 -20.74 -20.53 9.27
N TRP A 78 -21.99 -20.76 9.65
CA TRP A 78 -23.01 -19.70 9.67
C TRP A 78 -22.59 -18.56 10.62
N ARG A 79 -22.09 -18.90 11.82
CA ARG A 79 -21.61 -17.93 12.81
C ARG A 79 -20.43 -17.10 12.29
N ILE A 80 -19.49 -17.71 11.56
CA ILE A 80 -18.38 -16.98 10.89
C ILE A 80 -18.91 -15.85 9.98
N TRP A 81 -20.05 -16.04 9.33
CA TRP A 81 -20.62 -15.06 8.40
C TRP A 81 -21.53 -14.02 9.06
N PHE A 82 -22.24 -14.39 10.11
CA PHE A 82 -23.35 -13.58 10.63
C PHE A 82 -23.21 -13.13 12.08
N GLU A 83 -22.27 -13.71 12.84
CA GLU A 83 -22.01 -13.34 14.23
C GLU A 83 -20.69 -12.55 14.32
N VAL A 84 -20.80 -11.22 14.37
CA VAL A 84 -19.64 -10.34 14.53
C VAL A 84 -19.01 -10.58 15.90
N GLY A 85 -17.72 -10.92 15.91
CA GLY A 85 -16.99 -11.30 17.13
C GLY A 85 -16.90 -12.81 17.37
N ALA A 86 -17.50 -13.65 16.52
CA ALA A 86 -17.27 -15.10 16.56
C ALA A 86 -15.82 -15.49 16.23
N THR A 87 -15.11 -14.63 15.50
CA THR A 87 -13.69 -14.77 15.15
C THR A 87 -12.92 -13.52 15.60
N GLU A 88 -11.59 -13.64 15.76
CA GLU A 88 -10.71 -12.54 16.20
C GLU A 88 -10.92 -11.26 15.39
N GLN A 89 -10.90 -11.38 14.06
CA GLN A 89 -11.19 -10.31 13.12
C GLN A 89 -12.31 -10.75 12.17
N TYR A 90 -13.22 -9.85 11.82
CA TYR A 90 -14.35 -10.18 10.93
C TYR A 90 -13.91 -10.30 9.46
N TYR A 91 -13.40 -11.48 9.10
CA TYR A 91 -13.00 -11.86 7.74
C TYR A 91 -13.68 -13.17 7.30
N PRO A 92 -14.97 -13.13 6.93
CA PRO A 92 -15.77 -14.34 6.71
C PRO A 92 -15.20 -15.25 5.61
N PHE A 93 -14.63 -14.69 4.55
CA PHE A 93 -13.98 -15.48 3.49
C PHE A 93 -12.70 -16.19 3.97
N LEU A 94 -11.85 -15.49 4.73
CA LEU A 94 -10.62 -16.06 5.29
C LEU A 94 -10.95 -17.21 6.24
N HIS A 95 -11.90 -16.99 7.15
CA HIS A 95 -12.29 -18.02 8.12
C HIS A 95 -13.09 -19.16 7.47
N SER A 96 -13.82 -18.92 6.38
CA SER A 96 -14.41 -19.99 5.56
C SER A 96 -13.34 -20.83 4.87
N ALA A 97 -12.25 -20.20 4.39
CA ALA A 97 -11.10 -20.94 3.88
C ALA A 97 -10.52 -21.81 5.00
N PHE A 98 -10.16 -21.24 6.16
CA PHE A 98 -9.64 -22.03 7.29
C PHE A 98 -10.58 -23.15 7.73
N TRP A 99 -11.89 -22.94 7.70
CA TRP A 99 -12.90 -23.96 8.00
C TRP A 99 -12.78 -25.14 7.03
N MET A 100 -12.64 -24.87 5.72
CA MET A 100 -12.46 -25.91 4.72
C MET A 100 -11.10 -26.60 4.83
N GLN A 101 -10.04 -25.83 5.10
CA GLN A 101 -8.71 -26.38 5.34
C GLN A 101 -8.70 -27.31 6.56
N HIS A 102 -9.43 -26.95 7.62
CA HIS A 102 -9.61 -27.81 8.79
C HIS A 102 -10.35 -29.11 8.48
N ARG A 103 -11.30 -29.11 7.55
CA ARG A 103 -11.97 -30.35 7.11
C ARG A 103 -11.03 -31.29 6.33
N LEU A 104 -10.03 -30.74 5.65
CA LEU A 104 -9.09 -31.51 4.83
C LEU A 104 -7.88 -32.01 5.63
N TRP A 105 -7.35 -31.18 6.53
CA TRP A 105 -6.08 -31.44 7.22
C TRP A 105 -6.18 -31.42 8.74
N GLY A 106 -7.36 -31.14 9.30
CA GLY A 106 -7.57 -31.08 10.75
C GLY A 106 -6.69 -30.01 11.40
N ASP A 107 -6.05 -30.37 12.50
CA ASP A 107 -5.12 -29.49 13.23
C ASP A 107 -3.66 -29.62 12.72
N ALA A 108 -3.43 -30.25 11.56
CA ALA A 108 -2.09 -30.42 11.00
C ALA A 108 -1.64 -29.14 10.24
N PRO A 109 -0.63 -28.39 10.75
CA PRO A 109 -0.22 -27.10 10.16
C PRO A 109 0.31 -27.21 8.73
N ALA A 110 0.90 -28.36 8.39
CA ALA A 110 1.49 -28.62 7.08
C ALA A 110 0.53 -28.36 5.90
N GLY A 111 -0.76 -28.71 6.06
CA GLY A 111 -1.77 -28.46 5.02
C GLY A 111 -2.02 -26.97 4.78
N TYR A 112 -2.11 -26.20 5.86
CA TYR A 112 -2.31 -24.75 5.81
C TYR A 112 -1.12 -24.04 5.17
N TYR A 113 0.10 -24.42 5.56
CA TYR A 113 1.31 -23.87 4.95
C TYR A 113 1.42 -24.24 3.47
N LEU A 114 1.09 -25.46 3.07
CA LEU A 114 1.13 -25.88 1.67
C LEU A 114 0.18 -25.04 0.80
N VAL A 115 -1.06 -24.83 1.26
CA VAL A 115 -2.01 -23.94 0.55
C VAL A 115 -1.45 -22.53 0.42
N ASN A 116 -0.92 -21.97 1.51
CA ASN A 116 -0.36 -20.62 1.49
C ASN A 116 0.85 -20.51 0.54
N ILE A 117 1.76 -21.47 0.57
CA ILE A 117 2.95 -21.51 -0.31
C ILE A 117 2.54 -21.62 -1.78
N VAL A 118 1.57 -22.48 -2.11
CA VAL A 118 1.06 -22.63 -3.48
C VAL A 118 0.36 -21.37 -3.96
N LEU A 119 -0.48 -20.75 -3.10
CA LEU A 119 -1.14 -19.49 -3.42
C LEU A 119 -0.11 -18.37 -3.61
N HIS A 120 0.92 -18.29 -2.77
CA HIS A 120 1.98 -17.29 -2.88
C HIS A 120 2.80 -17.47 -4.16
N ALA A 121 3.22 -18.69 -4.47
CA ALA A 121 3.92 -19.01 -5.71
C ALA A 121 3.04 -18.76 -6.95
N GLY A 122 1.75 -19.10 -6.87
CA GLY A 122 0.79 -18.90 -7.95
C GLY A 122 0.35 -17.44 -8.14
N ALA A 123 0.38 -16.63 -7.09
CA ALA A 123 0.11 -15.18 -7.16
C ALA A 123 1.23 -14.43 -7.88
N ALA A 124 2.44 -15.00 -7.94
CA ALA A 124 3.55 -14.51 -8.78
C ALA A 124 3.30 -14.77 -10.27
N ARG A 125 2.04 -14.72 -10.75
CA ARG A 125 1.74 -14.64 -12.17
C ARG A 125 2.40 -13.37 -12.71
N PRO A 126 3.38 -13.49 -13.63
CA PRO A 126 3.79 -12.34 -14.40
C PRO A 126 2.61 -12.04 -15.33
N THR A 127 1.75 -11.10 -14.91
CA THR A 127 1.03 -10.25 -15.85
C THR A 127 2.03 -9.94 -16.97
N THR A 128 1.78 -10.45 -18.17
CA THR A 128 2.81 -10.55 -19.21
C THR A 128 3.51 -9.20 -19.34
N ILE A 129 4.84 -9.16 -19.51
CA ILE A 129 5.56 -7.89 -19.72
C ILE A 129 4.87 -7.09 -20.84
N ALA A 130 4.38 -7.76 -21.88
CA ALA A 130 3.56 -7.15 -22.93
C ALA A 130 2.26 -6.51 -22.39
N GLY A 131 1.53 -7.16 -21.49
CA GLY A 131 0.33 -6.63 -20.84
C GLY A 131 0.61 -5.43 -19.94
N TYR A 132 1.67 -5.47 -19.12
CA TYR A 132 2.12 -4.30 -18.36
C TYR A 132 2.56 -3.16 -19.27
N HIS A 133 3.33 -3.47 -20.33
CA HIS A 133 3.72 -2.51 -21.36
C HIS A 133 2.51 -1.87 -22.03
N TYR A 134 1.50 -2.67 -22.35
CA TYR A 134 0.28 -2.17 -22.95
C TYR A 134 -0.52 -1.28 -21.98
N GLN A 135 -0.76 -1.75 -20.75
CA GLN A 135 -1.58 -1.03 -19.79
C GLN A 135 -0.93 0.29 -19.32
N TYR A 136 0.38 0.30 -19.11
CA TYR A 136 1.08 1.44 -18.48
C TYR A 136 1.95 2.26 -19.45
N PHE A 137 2.35 1.71 -20.60
CA PHE A 137 3.31 2.34 -21.51
C PHE A 137 2.80 2.57 -22.94
N THR A 138 1.55 2.20 -23.26
CA THR A 138 0.95 2.55 -24.57
C THR A 138 0.77 4.06 -24.73
N ASN A 139 0.50 4.76 -23.63
CA ASN A 139 0.37 6.22 -23.65
C ASN A 139 1.72 6.88 -23.36
N PRO A 140 2.09 7.95 -24.08
CA PRO A 140 3.32 8.68 -23.81
C PRO A 140 3.28 9.27 -22.39
N PRO A 141 4.38 9.18 -21.61
CA PRO A 141 4.42 9.70 -20.25
C PRO A 141 4.31 11.22 -20.25
N ILE A 142 3.31 11.76 -19.55
CA ILE A 142 3.15 13.21 -19.34
C ILE A 142 3.96 13.62 -18.11
N LYS A 143 5.08 14.33 -18.32
CA LYS A 143 5.88 14.87 -17.20
C LYS A 143 5.22 16.15 -16.67
N ARG A 144 4.68 16.11 -15.45
CA ARG A 144 4.26 17.31 -14.72
C ARG A 144 5.32 17.69 -13.69
N LEU A 145 6.07 18.75 -13.98
CA LEU A 145 7.06 19.29 -13.06
C LEU A 145 6.43 20.42 -12.23
N LYS A 146 6.73 20.46 -10.94
CA LYS A 146 6.35 21.56 -10.07
C LYS A 146 7.49 21.89 -9.12
N SER A 147 7.95 23.13 -9.18
CA SER A 147 8.93 23.66 -8.23
C SER A 147 8.21 24.22 -7.01
N TYR A 148 8.78 24.01 -5.83
CA TYR A 148 8.27 24.59 -4.60
C TYR A 148 9.41 25.09 -3.75
N ASP A 149 9.31 26.36 -3.37
CA ASP A 149 10.21 26.97 -2.40
C ASP A 149 9.45 27.06 -1.09
N ASN A 150 9.69 26.10 -0.18
CA ASN A 150 9.00 26.04 1.10
C ASN A 150 10.00 26.16 2.25
N PHE A 151 9.65 26.99 3.23
CA PHE A 151 10.38 27.14 4.48
C PHE A 151 9.68 26.37 5.61
N PHE A 152 10.43 25.54 6.33
CA PHE A 152 9.91 24.64 7.37
C PHE A 152 10.57 24.93 8.72
N PRO A 153 10.18 26.01 9.41
CA PRO A 153 10.69 26.27 10.74
C PRO A 153 10.19 25.21 11.72
N MET A 154 11.08 24.74 12.56
CA MET A 154 10.76 23.88 13.70
C MET A 154 11.53 24.34 14.92
N ILE A 155 10.84 24.41 16.05
CA ILE A 155 11.46 24.64 17.35
C ILE A 155 10.81 23.70 18.38
N SER A 156 11.64 23.04 19.17
CA SER A 156 11.18 22.23 20.30
C SER A 156 12.09 22.45 21.50
N ALA A 157 11.47 22.43 22.68
CA ALA A 157 12.16 22.47 23.95
C ALA A 157 11.62 21.36 24.85
N LYS A 158 12.57 20.65 25.49
CA LYS A 158 12.30 19.65 26.51
C LYS A 158 13.02 20.07 27.78
N TYR A 159 12.30 20.09 28.90
CA TYR A 159 12.80 20.56 30.18
C TYR A 159 12.35 19.63 31.30
N TYR A 160 13.27 19.27 32.18
CA TYR A 160 12.98 18.48 33.36
C TYR A 160 12.61 19.42 34.51
N LEU A 161 11.33 19.46 34.86
CA LEU A 161 10.85 20.21 36.02
C LEU A 161 11.25 19.52 37.33
N SER A 162 11.38 18.19 37.31
CA SER A 162 11.92 17.38 38.41
C SER A 162 12.52 16.06 37.87
N ARG A 163 13.05 15.19 38.75
CA ARG A 163 13.54 13.84 38.37
C ARG A 163 12.45 12.93 37.78
N SER A 164 11.18 13.24 38.05
CA SER A 164 10.01 12.47 37.59
C SER A 164 9.06 13.29 36.71
N LEU A 165 9.29 14.59 36.53
CA LEU A 165 8.40 15.47 35.78
C LEU A 165 9.13 16.12 34.62
N GLU A 166 8.62 15.86 33.42
CA GLU A 166 9.18 16.34 32.17
C GLU A 166 8.15 17.16 31.42
N PHE A 167 8.55 18.37 30.99
CA PHE A 167 7.78 19.23 30.13
C PHE A 167 8.38 19.26 28.74
N GLN A 168 7.54 19.10 27.72
CA GLN A 168 7.91 19.23 26.32
C GLN A 168 6.97 20.20 25.61
N THR A 169 7.55 21.11 24.84
CA THR A 169 6.80 22.00 23.95
C THR A 169 7.45 22.02 22.57
N GLY A 170 6.65 22.15 21.52
CA GLY A 170 7.15 22.22 20.16
C GLY A 170 6.20 22.94 19.23
N SER A 171 6.76 23.51 18.18
CA SER A 171 6.04 24.09 17.06
C SER A 171 6.76 23.69 15.77
N ASN A 172 6.03 23.15 14.81
CA ASN A 172 6.55 22.75 13.51
C ASN A 172 5.57 23.14 12.40
N GLN A 173 6.14 23.53 11.26
CA GLN A 173 5.39 23.70 10.02
C GLN A 173 5.72 22.54 9.08
N ALA A 174 4.69 21.93 8.49
CA ALA A 174 4.83 20.85 7.52
C ALA A 174 3.99 21.16 6.26
N ILE A 175 4.28 20.45 5.17
CA ILE A 175 3.43 20.43 3.99
C ILE A 175 2.97 19.00 3.73
N SER A 176 1.74 18.85 3.29
CA SER A 176 1.28 17.60 2.71
C SER A 176 1.29 17.71 1.18
N ARG A 177 1.93 16.73 0.51
CA ARG A 177 1.88 16.66 -0.95
C ARG A 177 0.45 16.33 -1.37
N PRO A 178 -0.05 16.93 -2.47
CA PRO A 178 -1.32 16.51 -3.04
C PRO A 178 -1.30 15.00 -3.30
N PRO A 179 -2.38 14.27 -2.96
CA PRO A 179 -2.44 12.83 -3.12
C PRO A 179 -2.34 12.45 -4.61
N VAL A 180 -1.83 11.26 -4.91
CA VAL A 180 -1.41 10.86 -6.27
C VAL A 180 -2.55 10.92 -7.29
N ASP A 181 -3.76 10.68 -6.85
CA ASP A 181 -5.03 10.84 -7.53
C ASP A 181 -5.29 12.27 -8.04
N SER A 182 -4.85 13.28 -7.28
CA SER A 182 -4.90 14.69 -7.72
C SER A 182 -3.83 15.04 -8.77
N LEU A 183 -2.78 14.21 -8.91
CA LEU A 183 -1.65 14.41 -9.83
C LEU A 183 -1.82 13.61 -11.13
N THR A 184 -2.37 12.41 -11.02
CA THR A 184 -2.55 11.44 -12.12
C THR A 184 -3.84 11.67 -12.91
N GLY A 185 -4.80 12.43 -12.36
CA GLY A 185 -6.10 12.63 -12.99
C GLY A 185 -6.93 11.35 -13.04
N ALA A 186 -6.62 10.38 -12.18
CA ALA A 186 -7.37 9.15 -12.06
C ALA A 186 -8.79 9.45 -11.55
N TRP A 187 -9.79 8.89 -12.22
CA TRP A 187 -11.16 8.86 -11.73
C TRP A 187 -11.21 7.88 -10.56
N LEU A 188 -11.09 8.38 -9.33
CA LEU A 188 -11.43 7.59 -8.15
C LEU A 188 -12.96 7.50 -8.08
N ILE A 189 -13.49 6.31 -8.36
CA ILE A 189 -14.88 6.00 -8.07
C ILE A 189 -14.93 5.76 -6.56
N ASN A 190 -15.29 6.79 -5.82
CA ASN A 190 -15.62 6.66 -4.40
C ASN A 190 -17.04 6.09 -4.30
N GLU A 191 -17.16 4.88 -3.77
CA GLU A 191 -18.39 4.10 -3.64
C GLU A 191 -19.43 4.82 -2.76
N ASP A 192 -18.97 5.64 -1.80
CA ASP A 192 -19.82 6.34 -0.83
C ASP A 192 -20.25 7.75 -1.29
N ALA A 193 -19.49 8.39 -2.19
CA ALA A 193 -19.67 9.81 -2.50
C ALA A 193 -19.99 10.14 -3.97
N GLN A 194 -19.82 9.19 -4.91
CA GLN A 194 -20.16 9.35 -6.34
C GLN A 194 -19.65 10.66 -7.01
N LEU A 195 -18.58 11.28 -6.48
CA LEU A 195 -18.05 12.53 -6.99
C LEU A 195 -17.17 12.28 -8.22
N ARG A 196 -17.70 12.60 -9.39
CA ARG A 196 -16.94 12.68 -10.65
C ARG A 196 -16.41 14.10 -10.80
N GLY A 197 -15.11 14.31 -10.59
CA GLY A 197 -14.45 15.58 -10.89
C GLY A 197 -13.07 15.39 -11.51
N CYS A 198 -12.75 16.20 -12.52
CA CYS A 198 -11.38 16.33 -13.01
C CYS A 198 -10.50 16.86 -11.86
N ALA A 199 -9.38 16.19 -11.58
CA ALA A 199 -8.42 16.61 -10.57
C ALA A 199 -7.82 17.99 -10.93
N ALA A 200 -8.36 19.05 -10.32
CA ALA A 200 -7.71 20.36 -10.31
C ALA A 200 -6.39 20.23 -9.54
N GLN A 201 -5.28 20.64 -10.15
CA GLN A 201 -3.96 20.59 -9.54
C GLN A 201 -3.93 21.49 -8.29
N ARG A 202 -4.05 20.91 -7.10
CA ARG A 202 -3.98 21.70 -5.86
C ARG A 202 -2.52 22.01 -5.50
N PRO A 203 -2.23 23.21 -4.97
CA PRO A 203 -0.98 23.44 -4.25
C PRO A 203 -0.90 22.54 -3.01
N PRO A 204 0.32 22.22 -2.53
CA PRO A 204 0.52 21.50 -1.29
C PRO A 204 -0.17 22.25 -0.16
N ALA A 205 -0.81 21.52 0.74
CA ALA A 205 -1.50 22.10 1.87
C ALA A 205 -0.48 22.35 3.00
N PRO A 206 -0.24 23.60 3.41
CA PRO A 206 0.57 23.87 4.58
C PRO A 206 -0.21 23.50 5.86
N SER A 207 0.44 22.82 6.79
CA SER A 207 -0.06 22.60 8.15
C SER A 207 0.88 23.25 9.16
N ARG A 208 0.30 23.76 10.26
CA ARG A 208 1.05 24.28 11.40
C ARG A 208 0.56 23.55 12.63
N ASP A 209 1.47 22.85 13.28
CA ASP A 209 1.18 22.07 14.48
C ASP A 209 1.92 22.71 15.66
N VAL A 210 1.17 22.99 16.73
CA VAL A 210 1.71 23.46 18.01
C VAL A 210 1.32 22.43 19.06
N GLN A 211 2.31 21.86 19.74
CA GLN A 211 2.11 20.80 20.71
C GLN A 211 2.74 21.16 22.05
N ARG A 212 2.01 20.85 23.12
CA ARG A 212 2.48 20.97 24.51
C ARG A 212 2.12 19.69 25.24
N ARG A 213 3.09 19.11 25.94
CA ARG A 213 2.95 17.84 26.66
C ARG A 213 3.66 17.93 28.00
N LEU A 214 2.99 17.46 29.04
CA LEU A 214 3.57 17.25 30.36
C LEU A 214 3.51 15.75 30.67
N GLN A 215 4.62 15.16 31.09
CA GLN A 215 4.67 13.75 31.45
C GLN A 215 5.27 13.56 32.84
N LEU A 216 4.57 12.75 33.65
CA LEU A 216 5.04 12.28 34.94
C LEU A 216 5.55 10.85 34.75
N GLN A 217 6.84 10.63 34.95
CA GLN A 217 7.44 9.30 35.00
C GLN A 217 7.42 8.81 36.44
N THR A 218 6.73 7.71 36.69
CA THR A 218 6.89 6.94 37.92
C THR A 218 8.31 6.38 37.95
N LEU A 219 9.14 6.95 38.83
CA LEU A 219 10.46 6.38 39.09
C LEU A 219 10.25 4.96 39.64
N PRO A 220 10.96 3.93 39.13
CA PRO A 220 10.95 2.62 39.77
C PRO A 220 11.39 2.84 41.21
N GLY A 221 10.49 2.55 42.14
CA GLY A 221 10.74 2.75 43.56
C GLY A 221 11.99 1.98 43.95
N SER A 222 12.94 2.67 44.57
CA SER A 222 13.87 2.02 45.48
C SER A 222 13.02 1.27 46.51
N CYS A 223 12.87 -0.04 46.33
CA CYS A 223 12.38 -0.94 47.38
C CYS A 223 13.27 -0.68 48.60
N GLY A 224 12.73 0.03 49.59
CA GLY A 224 13.36 0.16 50.88
C GLY A 224 13.49 -1.22 51.49
N HIS A 225 14.72 -1.69 51.65
CA HIS A 225 15.06 -2.75 52.59
C HIS A 225 14.59 -2.30 53.98
N ARG A 226 13.41 -2.75 54.40
CA ARG A 226 13.00 -2.72 55.79
C ARG A 226 13.56 -3.99 56.42
N LEU A 227 14.71 -3.87 57.08
CA LEU A 227 15.16 -4.84 58.08
C LEU A 227 14.08 -4.91 59.16
N ALA A 228 13.49 -6.08 59.34
CA ALA A 228 12.74 -6.46 60.55
C ALA A 228 13.39 -7.76 61.05
N GLY A 229 13.67 -7.76 62.35
CA GLY A 229 14.49 -8.75 63.06
C GLY A 229 13.85 -10.10 63.29
#